data_AF-A0A5C9C1Z1-F1
#
_entry.id   AF-A0A5C9C1Z1-F1
#
_cell.length_a   1.000
_cell.length_b   1.000
_cell.length_c   1.000
_cell.angle_alpha   90.00
_cell.angle_beta   90.00
_cell.angle_gamma   90.00
#
_symmetry.space_group_name_H-M   'P 1'
#
loop_
_entity.id
_entity.type
_entity.pdbx_description
1 polymer ?
#
loop_
_entity_poly.entity_id
_entity_poly.type
_entity_poly.pdbx_seq_one_letter_code
_entity_poly.pdbx_strand_id
1 'polypeptide(L)'
;MATATNIGRVTQVIGSTFDAEFGDASLPAIYNALTVDAQVKGTHVKVTGEVQQHLGGGRVRCVALGTTDGMTRGMNVTDTGAPVSVPVGKATLGRVFNVLGDAIDGRGDVSTDEKWPIHRHAPPLENLSSKTELFETGIKVIDLLTPFVRGGKAGLFGGAGLGKTVILTELIARIASAHGGYSVFAGVGERTREGNDLWLEMQETKIGNTGRSVIEQTAMVFGQMNEPPGARLRVALSALTMAEWFRDSTGADTLLFVDNIFRFSQAGSEVSALLGRMPSAVGYQPTLGTELGELHKPCTFPPTTRPTPLPRPRSDTWTPSSTSNARLPRKASTRPSIHWPRRPESSTRRSSASGTTKPLAACNGSCSATANCKTSSPSWAWTN
;
A
#
# COMPACT_ATOMS: atom_id res chain seq x y z
N MET A 1 -13.42 25.53 10.84
CA MET A 1 -14.45 25.10 11.81
C MET A 1 -13.82 24.03 12.67
N ALA A 2 -13.78 24.21 14.00
CA ALA A 2 -13.31 23.17 14.90
C ALA A 2 -14.31 22.02 14.85
N THR A 3 -13.96 20.93 14.16
CA THR A 3 -14.74 19.69 14.16
C THR A 3 -14.86 19.22 15.60
N ALA A 4 -16.10 19.08 16.09
CA ALA A 4 -16.37 18.53 17.41
C ALA A 4 -15.64 17.18 17.53
N THR A 5 -14.71 17.08 18.49
CA THR A 5 -13.92 15.88 18.70
C THR A 5 -14.87 14.77 19.14
N ASN A 6 -15.03 13.76 18.29
CA ASN A 6 -15.88 12.62 18.57
C ASN A 6 -15.14 11.68 19.54
N ILE A 7 -15.61 11.65 20.78
CA ILE A 7 -14.96 10.92 21.87
C ILE A 7 -15.80 9.69 22.23
N GLY A 8 -15.18 8.53 22.15
CA GLY A 8 -15.72 7.24 22.59
C GLY A 8 -15.01 6.73 23.85
N ARG A 9 -15.38 5.52 24.27
CA ARG A 9 -14.79 4.83 25.43
C ARG A 9 -14.32 3.43 25.09
N VAL A 10 -13.15 3.04 25.58
CA VAL A 10 -12.66 1.65 25.45
C VAL A 10 -13.54 0.73 26.29
N THR A 11 -14.15 -0.28 25.66
CA THR A 11 -14.99 -1.28 26.34
C THR A 11 -14.21 -2.55 26.64
N GLN A 12 -13.32 -2.96 25.72
CA GLN A 12 -12.57 -4.20 25.83
C GLN A 12 -11.20 -4.07 25.17
N VAL A 13 -10.19 -4.77 25.70
CA VAL A 13 -8.84 -4.88 25.11
C VAL A 13 -8.49 -6.36 25.07
N ILE A 14 -8.08 -6.88 23.91
CA ILE A 14 -7.66 -8.26 23.69
C ILE A 14 -6.39 -8.24 22.84
N GLY A 15 -5.24 -8.53 23.46
CA GLY A 15 -3.95 -8.49 22.77
C GLY A 15 -3.73 -7.14 22.07
N SER A 16 -3.48 -7.17 20.76
CA SER A 16 -3.31 -5.97 19.91
C SER A 16 -4.61 -5.46 19.27
N THR A 17 -5.77 -5.86 19.78
CA THR A 17 -7.08 -5.32 19.38
C THR A 17 -7.80 -4.71 20.58
N PHE A 18 -8.61 -3.69 20.33
CA PHE A 18 -9.48 -3.11 21.34
C PHE A 18 -10.82 -2.73 20.73
N ASP A 19 -11.88 -2.84 21.53
CA ASP A 19 -13.22 -2.43 21.16
C ASP A 19 -13.53 -1.09 21.82
N ALA A 20 -14.06 -0.15 21.05
CA ALA A 20 -14.44 1.19 21.51
C ALA A 20 -15.93 1.42 21.24
N GLU A 21 -16.59 2.14 22.15
CA GLU A 21 -18.00 2.50 22.06
C GLU A 21 -18.14 4.01 21.83
N PHE A 22 -18.90 4.35 20.80
CA PHE A 22 -19.27 5.71 20.42
C PHE A 22 -20.79 5.86 20.46
N GLY A 23 -21.28 7.10 20.45
CA GLY A 23 -22.72 7.34 20.30
C GLY A 23 -23.22 6.86 18.93
N ASP A 24 -24.46 6.38 18.85
CA ASP A 24 -25.03 5.79 17.63
C ASP A 24 -25.00 6.73 16.41
N ALA A 25 -25.05 8.05 16.64
CA ALA A 25 -25.01 9.07 15.59
C ALA A 25 -23.59 9.47 15.15
N SER A 26 -22.55 9.01 15.85
CA SER A 26 -21.15 9.40 15.64
C SER A 26 -20.22 8.19 15.54
N LEU A 27 -20.65 7.14 14.83
CA LEU A 27 -19.82 5.97 14.60
C LEU A 27 -18.67 6.31 13.62
N PRO A 28 -17.40 6.09 13.99
CA PRO A 28 -16.27 6.28 13.08
C PRO A 28 -16.38 5.34 11.87
N ALA A 29 -15.87 5.78 10.72
CA ALA A 29 -15.85 4.93 9.52
C ALA A 29 -14.78 3.82 9.64
N ILE A 30 -14.96 2.75 8.85
CA ILE A 30 -13.91 1.73 8.69
C ILE A 30 -12.65 2.40 8.12
N TYR A 31 -11.49 2.02 8.64
CA TYR A 31 -10.17 2.60 8.37
C TYR A 31 -9.89 3.97 8.99
N ASN A 32 -10.81 4.58 9.74
CA ASN A 32 -10.48 5.77 10.53
C ASN A 32 -9.47 5.44 11.63
N ALA A 33 -8.59 6.40 11.90
CA ALA A 33 -7.67 6.33 13.02
C ALA A 33 -8.35 6.79 14.31
N LEU A 34 -8.13 6.04 15.38
CA LEU A 34 -8.54 6.37 16.73
C LEU A 34 -7.30 6.58 17.58
N THR A 35 -7.26 7.66 18.34
CA THR A 35 -6.16 7.96 19.25
C THR A 35 -6.60 7.83 20.70
N VAL A 36 -5.79 7.11 21.47
CA VAL A 36 -5.91 7.02 22.92
C VAL A 36 -4.68 7.70 23.50
N ASP A 37 -4.93 8.77 24.25
CA ASP A 37 -3.90 9.52 24.97
C ASP A 37 -4.35 9.64 26.43
N ALA A 38 -3.75 8.85 27.31
CA ALA A 38 -4.12 8.81 28.72
C ALA A 38 -2.89 8.59 29.61
N GLN A 39 -2.90 9.19 30.80
CA GLN A 39 -1.95 8.85 31.86
C GLN A 39 -2.58 7.84 32.81
N VAL A 40 -1.95 6.67 32.96
CA VAL A 40 -2.37 5.63 33.90
C VAL A 40 -1.23 5.36 34.87
N LYS A 41 -1.48 5.60 36.16
CA LYS A 41 -0.55 5.26 37.25
C LYS A 41 0.89 5.80 37.04
N GLY A 42 1.02 6.98 36.44
CA GLY A 42 2.32 7.61 36.15
C GLY A 42 2.95 7.21 34.82
N THR A 43 2.35 6.29 34.06
CA THR A 43 2.78 5.92 32.70
C THR A 43 1.90 6.61 31.67
N HIS A 44 2.52 7.28 30.69
CA HIS A 44 1.82 7.86 29.55
C HIS A 44 1.56 6.78 28.50
N VAL A 45 0.29 6.54 28.18
CA VAL A 45 -0.17 5.56 27.20
C VAL A 45 -0.68 6.33 26.00
N LYS A 46 0.10 6.30 24.91
CA LYS A 46 -0.27 6.86 23.61
C LYS A 46 -0.39 5.74 22.59
N VAL A 47 -1.60 5.42 22.17
CA VAL A 47 -1.89 4.33 21.23
C VAL A 47 -2.77 4.84 20.11
N THR A 48 -2.35 4.58 18.88
CA THR A 48 -3.18 4.78 17.69
C THR A 48 -3.74 3.43 17.26
N GLY A 49 -5.04 3.34 17.06
CA GLY A 49 -5.71 2.18 16.48
C GLY A 49 -6.42 2.53 15.18
N GLU A 50 -6.65 1.52 14.34
CA GLU A 50 -7.42 1.65 13.11
C GLU A 50 -8.70 0.82 13.20
N VAL A 51 -9.85 1.43 12.89
CA VAL A 51 -11.15 0.75 12.89
C VAL A 51 -11.20 -0.31 11.79
N GLN A 52 -11.44 -1.58 12.14
CA GLN A 52 -11.55 -2.69 11.17
C GLN A 52 -13.00 -3.16 10.96
N GLN A 53 -13.84 -3.08 11.98
CA GLN A 53 -15.18 -3.67 11.94
C GLN A 53 -16.13 -2.96 12.88
N HIS A 54 -17.40 -2.83 12.46
CA HIS A 54 -18.48 -2.39 13.34
C HIS A 54 -19.13 -3.63 13.97
N LEU A 55 -19.19 -3.67 15.31
CA LEU A 55 -19.76 -4.79 16.08
C LEU A 55 -21.26 -4.59 16.37
N GLY A 56 -21.78 -3.38 16.14
CA GLY A 56 -23.17 -3.00 16.41
C GLY A 56 -23.39 -2.44 17.82
N GLY A 57 -24.44 -1.63 17.97
CA GLY A 57 -24.79 -0.92 19.20
C GLY A 57 -23.68 0.06 19.63
N GLY A 58 -23.33 1.00 18.76
CA GLY A 58 -22.26 1.98 19.03
C GLY A 58 -20.82 1.43 19.06
N ARG A 59 -20.60 0.12 18.98
CA ARG A 59 -19.28 -0.50 19.16
C ARG A 59 -18.53 -0.74 17.86
N VAL A 60 -17.24 -0.40 17.88
CA VAL A 60 -16.27 -0.64 16.81
C VAL A 60 -15.09 -1.45 17.33
N ARG A 61 -14.57 -2.35 16.48
CA ARG A 61 -13.35 -3.12 16.73
C ARG A 61 -12.19 -2.49 16.01
N CYS A 62 -11.13 -2.22 16.76
CA CYS A 62 -9.94 -1.55 16.29
C CYS A 62 -8.72 -2.45 16.44
N VAL A 63 -7.79 -2.34 15.50
CA VAL A 63 -6.47 -2.96 15.58
C VAL A 63 -5.48 -1.89 16.00
N ALA A 64 -4.72 -2.13 17.06
CA ALA A 64 -3.70 -1.21 17.53
C ALA A 64 -2.47 -1.23 16.62
N LEU A 65 -1.96 -0.03 16.32
CA LEU A 65 -0.72 0.21 15.58
C LEU A 65 0.45 0.49 16.52
N GLY A 66 0.22 0.50 17.83
CA GLY A 66 1.23 0.59 18.89
C GLY A 66 0.97 -0.44 20.00
N THR A 67 1.83 -0.46 21.03
CA THR A 67 1.62 -1.35 22.17
C THR A 67 0.32 -0.98 22.91
N THR A 68 -0.48 -1.99 23.25
CA THR A 68 -1.71 -1.84 24.05
C THR A 68 -1.45 -1.98 25.55
N ASP A 69 -0.18 -2.13 25.96
CA ASP A 69 0.20 -2.27 27.35
C ASP A 69 -0.20 -1.02 28.15
N GLY A 70 -0.86 -1.25 29.28
CA GLY A 70 -1.39 -0.18 30.12
C GLY A 70 -2.73 0.41 29.68
N MET A 71 -3.31 -0.04 28.55
CA MET A 71 -4.68 0.31 28.19
C MET A 71 -5.68 -0.29 29.19
N THR A 72 -6.62 0.53 29.66
CA THR A 72 -7.67 0.12 30.58
C THR A 72 -9.05 0.39 29.99
N ARG A 73 -10.04 -0.38 30.43
CA ARG A 73 -11.44 -0.14 30.09
C ARG A 73 -11.89 1.21 30.66
N GLY A 74 -12.74 1.92 29.92
CA GLY A 74 -13.23 3.26 30.27
C GLY A 74 -12.31 4.40 29.83
N MET A 75 -11.14 4.13 29.24
CA MET A 75 -10.31 5.17 28.64
C MET A 75 -11.05 5.91 27.52
N ASN A 76 -10.83 7.22 27.43
CA ASN A 76 -11.35 8.03 26.33
C ASN A 76 -10.58 7.71 25.04
N VAL A 77 -11.33 7.54 23.96
CA VAL A 77 -10.80 7.31 22.61
C VAL A 77 -11.26 8.45 21.73
N THR A 78 -10.36 9.10 21.01
CA THR A 78 -10.70 10.21 20.12
C THR A 78 -10.65 9.73 18.68
N ASP A 79 -11.73 9.95 17.93
CA ASP A 79 -11.76 9.74 16.49
C ASP A 79 -11.11 10.92 15.78
N THR A 80 -10.11 10.64 14.92
CA THR A 80 -9.44 11.67 14.12
C THR A 80 -10.31 12.11 12.93
N GLY A 81 -11.36 11.35 12.59
CA GLY A 81 -12.25 11.59 11.46
C GLY A 81 -11.65 11.19 10.10
N ALA A 82 -10.41 10.70 10.07
CA ALA A 82 -9.71 10.32 8.86
C ALA A 82 -8.80 9.09 9.10
N PRO A 83 -8.42 8.37 8.04
CA PRO A 83 -7.41 7.32 8.14
C PRO A 83 -6.07 7.85 8.65
N VAL A 84 -5.22 6.92 9.09
CA VAL A 84 -3.82 7.25 9.42
C VAL A 84 -3.19 7.97 8.22
N SER A 85 -2.56 9.10 8.50
CA SER A 85 -1.99 9.98 7.47
C SER A 85 -0.52 10.20 7.73
N VAL A 86 0.30 9.98 6.70
CA VAL A 86 1.77 10.03 6.76
C VAL A 86 2.29 11.29 6.08
N PRO A 87 3.42 11.86 6.54
CA PRO A 87 4.04 12.99 5.87
C PRO A 87 4.50 12.59 4.47
N VAL A 88 4.30 13.48 3.52
CA VAL A 88 4.75 13.32 2.14
C VAL A 88 5.55 14.54 1.71
N GLY A 89 6.34 14.41 0.65
CA GLY A 89 7.16 15.50 0.14
C GLY A 89 8.63 15.14 -0.03
N LYS A 90 9.39 16.00 -0.72
CA LYS A 90 10.86 15.83 -0.82
C LYS A 90 11.58 15.92 0.53
N ALA A 91 10.93 16.51 1.55
CA ALA A 91 11.44 16.56 2.91
C ALA A 91 11.51 15.18 3.60
N THR A 92 10.81 14.17 3.07
CA THR A 92 10.85 12.79 3.61
C THR A 92 12.09 12.02 3.16
N LEU A 93 12.81 12.52 2.15
CA LEU A 93 14.03 11.89 1.65
C LEU A 93 15.13 11.94 2.72
N GLY A 94 15.83 10.82 2.88
CA GLY A 94 16.87 10.64 3.88
C GLY A 94 16.39 10.53 5.33
N ARG A 95 15.07 10.42 5.54
CA ARG A 95 14.44 10.24 6.84
C ARG A 95 13.95 8.80 7.01
N VAL A 96 13.84 8.40 8.27
CA VAL A 96 13.31 7.09 8.68
C VAL A 96 12.01 7.28 9.45
N PHE A 97 10.95 6.59 9.04
CA PHE A 97 9.60 6.72 9.58
C PHE A 97 9.08 5.42 10.19
N ASN A 98 8.19 5.54 11.17
CA ASN A 98 7.33 4.44 11.63
C ASN A 98 6.04 4.35 10.77
N VAL A 99 5.17 3.39 11.10
CA VAL A 99 3.86 3.21 10.43
C VAL A 99 2.95 4.45 10.46
N LEU A 100 3.01 5.24 11.53
CA LEU A 100 2.20 6.45 11.73
C LEU A 100 2.75 7.67 10.99
N GLY A 101 3.97 7.57 10.46
CA GLY A 101 4.66 8.68 9.81
C GLY A 101 5.46 9.56 10.77
N ASP A 102 5.69 9.14 12.01
CA ASP A 102 6.61 9.82 12.93
C ASP A 102 8.05 9.43 12.57
N ALA A 103 8.96 10.41 12.63
CA ALA A 103 10.38 10.17 12.35
C ALA A 103 11.07 9.47 13.53
N ILE A 104 11.80 8.39 13.25
CA ILE A 104 12.50 7.55 14.25
C ILE A 104 14.03 7.63 14.15
N ASP A 105 14.55 8.54 13.32
CA ASP A 105 15.99 8.71 13.06
C ASP A 105 16.71 9.65 14.04
N GLY A 106 15.99 10.23 15.00
CA GLY A 106 16.57 11.18 15.98
C GLY A 106 16.99 12.52 15.36
N ARG A 107 16.58 12.82 14.12
CA ARG A 107 16.95 14.07 13.40
C ARG A 107 15.91 15.19 13.55
N GLY A 108 15.03 15.10 14.55
CA GLY A 108 13.94 16.05 14.80
C GLY A 108 12.72 15.84 13.89
N ASP A 109 11.82 16.82 13.83
CA ASP A 109 10.60 16.72 13.03
C ASP A 109 10.89 16.85 11.52
N VAL A 110 9.94 16.41 10.70
CA VAL A 110 10.03 16.53 9.24
C VAL A 110 9.44 17.87 8.79
N SER A 111 10.16 18.58 7.95
CA SER A 111 9.77 19.89 7.40
C SER A 111 8.71 19.77 6.28
N THR A 112 7.59 19.11 6.57
CA THR A 112 6.43 19.05 5.68
C THR A 112 5.12 19.11 6.45
N ASP A 113 4.23 20.01 6.00
CA ASP A 113 2.86 20.10 6.49
C ASP A 113 1.90 19.20 5.69
N GLU A 114 2.33 18.72 4.52
CA GLU A 114 1.51 17.88 3.67
C GLU A 114 1.50 16.43 4.19
N LYS A 115 0.30 15.92 4.48
CA LYS A 115 0.07 14.54 4.91
C LYS A 115 -0.98 13.88 4.05
N TRP A 116 -0.73 12.64 3.63
CA TRP A 116 -1.65 11.85 2.82
C TRP A 116 -2.13 10.62 3.58
N PRO A 117 -3.40 10.20 3.41
CA PRO A 117 -3.93 9.01 4.06
C PRO A 117 -3.30 7.74 3.48
N ILE A 118 -3.07 6.72 4.33
CA ILE A 118 -2.46 5.45 3.90
C ILE A 118 -3.41 4.57 3.08
N HIS A 119 -4.72 4.76 3.25
CA HIS A 119 -5.76 4.03 2.51
C HIS A 119 -6.19 4.85 1.31
N ARG A 120 -5.61 4.53 0.16
CA ARG A 120 -5.92 5.17 -1.13
C ARG A 120 -6.40 4.12 -2.12
N HIS A 121 -7.36 4.53 -2.95
CA HIS A 121 -7.84 3.65 -4.01
C HIS A 121 -6.82 3.57 -5.14
N ALA A 122 -6.72 2.38 -5.74
CA ALA A 122 -5.91 2.19 -6.93
C ALA A 122 -6.40 3.12 -8.07
N PRO A 123 -5.49 3.56 -8.97
CA PRO A 123 -5.86 4.34 -10.14
C PRO A 123 -6.96 3.64 -10.97
N PRO A 124 -7.93 4.40 -11.51
CA PRO A 124 -8.97 3.83 -12.36
C PRO A 124 -8.36 3.31 -13.66
N LEU A 125 -9.03 2.34 -14.31
CA LEU A 125 -8.56 1.67 -15.52
C LEU A 125 -8.26 2.64 -16.67
N GLU A 126 -8.99 3.76 -16.76
CA GLU A 126 -8.76 4.83 -17.74
C GLU A 126 -7.40 5.52 -17.59
N ASN A 127 -6.86 5.52 -16.36
CA ASN A 127 -5.56 6.06 -16.02
C ASN A 127 -4.51 4.96 -16.01
N LEU A 128 -4.64 3.87 -16.77
CA LEU A 128 -3.57 2.86 -16.91
C LEU A 128 -3.01 2.90 -18.33
N SER A 129 -1.68 2.91 -18.45
CA SER A 129 -1.02 2.84 -19.75
C SER A 129 -0.98 1.40 -20.24
N SER A 130 -1.27 1.18 -21.52
CA SER A 130 -1.07 -0.11 -22.19
C SER A 130 0.32 -0.26 -22.82
N LYS A 131 1.19 0.75 -22.69
CA LYS A 131 2.53 0.72 -23.27
C LYS A 131 3.50 0.02 -22.33
N THR A 132 4.15 -1.01 -22.85
CA THR A 132 5.27 -1.68 -22.18
C THR A 132 6.56 -0.93 -22.51
N GLU A 133 7.09 -0.21 -21.53
CA GLU A 133 8.39 0.46 -21.62
C GLU A 133 9.41 -0.29 -20.77
N LEU A 134 10.59 -0.58 -21.34
CA LEU A 134 11.68 -1.21 -20.61
C LEU A 134 12.32 -0.19 -19.66
N PHE A 135 12.65 -0.67 -18.46
CA PHE A 135 13.35 0.08 -17.44
C PHE A 135 14.78 -0.43 -17.35
N GLU A 136 15.72 0.34 -17.90
CA GLU A 136 17.14 -0.01 -17.91
C GLU A 136 17.75 0.20 -16.53
N THR A 137 18.21 -0.90 -15.92
CA THR A 137 18.79 -0.90 -14.57
C THR A 137 20.29 -0.63 -14.58
N GLY A 138 20.98 -0.91 -15.69
CA GLY A 138 22.43 -0.89 -15.79
C GLY A 138 23.10 -2.16 -15.23
N ILE A 139 22.31 -3.12 -14.76
CA ILE A 139 22.80 -4.41 -14.28
C ILE A 139 22.66 -5.42 -15.42
N LYS A 140 23.79 -5.78 -16.04
CA LYS A 140 23.84 -6.63 -17.25
C LYS A 140 22.98 -7.90 -17.16
N VAL A 141 23.00 -8.60 -16.03
CA VAL A 141 22.23 -9.83 -15.86
C VAL A 141 20.72 -9.57 -15.82
N ILE A 142 20.30 -8.46 -15.20
CA ILE A 142 18.89 -8.06 -15.13
C ILE A 142 18.44 -7.58 -16.50
N ASP A 143 19.15 -6.64 -17.11
CA ASP A 143 18.76 -6.05 -18.40
C ASP A 143 18.76 -7.08 -19.54
N LEU A 144 19.61 -8.12 -19.48
CA LEU A 144 19.68 -9.16 -20.51
C LEU A 144 18.67 -10.30 -20.30
N LEU A 145 18.55 -10.83 -19.08
CA LEU A 145 17.78 -12.05 -18.83
C LEU A 145 16.37 -11.78 -18.31
N THR A 146 16.21 -10.74 -17.48
CA THR A 146 14.96 -10.42 -16.78
C THR A 146 14.74 -8.90 -16.74
N PRO A 147 14.58 -8.26 -17.91
CA PRO A 147 14.52 -6.80 -17.97
C PRO A 147 13.29 -6.28 -17.22
N PHE A 148 13.47 -5.18 -16.50
CA PHE A 148 12.37 -4.54 -15.78
C PHE A 148 11.49 -3.75 -16.75
N VAL A 149 10.22 -3.63 -16.38
CA VAL A 149 9.21 -2.87 -17.13
C VAL A 149 8.76 -1.73 -16.22
N ARG A 150 8.57 -0.53 -16.76
CA ARG A 150 8.01 0.61 -16.01
C ARG A 150 6.59 0.30 -15.53
N GLY A 151 6.26 0.64 -14.28
CA GLY A 151 5.05 0.15 -13.59
C GLY A 151 5.01 -1.36 -13.36
N GLY A 152 6.14 -2.03 -13.54
CA GLY A 152 6.31 -3.46 -13.41
C GLY A 152 6.56 -3.89 -11.96
N LYS A 153 6.36 -5.19 -11.75
CA LYS A 153 6.43 -5.83 -10.43
C LYS A 153 7.52 -6.87 -10.50
N ALA A 154 8.60 -6.70 -9.74
CA ALA A 154 9.72 -7.64 -9.75
C ALA A 154 9.93 -8.29 -8.37
N GLY A 155 10.19 -9.59 -8.38
CA GLY A 155 10.48 -10.36 -7.16
C GLY A 155 11.97 -10.65 -7.05
N LEU A 156 12.56 -10.30 -5.91
CA LEU A 156 13.94 -10.62 -5.56
C LEU A 156 13.97 -11.82 -4.60
N PHE A 157 14.00 -13.01 -5.20
CA PHE A 157 14.05 -14.26 -4.45
C PHE A 157 15.48 -14.56 -4.01
N GLY A 158 15.68 -14.81 -2.70
CA GLY A 158 16.98 -15.22 -2.18
C GLY A 158 16.94 -15.56 -0.69
N GLY A 159 17.90 -16.37 -0.25
CA GLY A 159 18.16 -16.60 1.17
C GLY A 159 19.01 -15.48 1.79
N ALA A 160 19.26 -15.62 3.09
CA ALA A 160 20.21 -14.75 3.80
C ALA A 160 21.62 -14.88 3.19
N GLY A 161 22.33 -13.76 3.06
CA GLY A 161 23.72 -13.73 2.57
C GLY A 161 23.89 -13.84 1.06
N LEU A 162 22.82 -13.89 0.25
CA LEU A 162 22.90 -13.96 -1.21
C LEU A 162 23.07 -12.59 -1.90
N GLY A 163 23.40 -11.53 -1.16
CA GLY A 163 23.65 -10.20 -1.72
C GLY A 163 22.39 -9.40 -2.11
N LYS A 164 21.22 -9.72 -1.54
CA LYS A 164 19.97 -8.97 -1.80
C LYS A 164 20.08 -7.48 -1.53
N THR A 165 20.63 -7.15 -0.35
CA THR A 165 20.82 -5.76 0.07
C THR A 165 21.73 -5.01 -0.90
N VAL A 166 22.81 -5.66 -1.34
CA VAL A 166 23.75 -5.09 -2.32
C VAL A 166 23.06 -4.82 -3.66
N ILE A 167 22.22 -5.74 -4.13
CA ILE A 167 21.44 -5.53 -5.37
C ILE A 167 20.47 -4.35 -5.19
N LEU A 168 19.83 -4.25 -4.01
CA LEU A 168 18.89 -3.19 -3.70
C LEU A 168 19.57 -1.81 -3.65
N THR A 169 20.69 -1.70 -2.92
CA THR A 169 21.45 -0.45 -2.81
C THR A 169 22.04 -0.02 -4.16
N GLU A 170 22.53 -0.98 -4.97
CA GLU A 170 23.01 -0.72 -6.33
C GLU A 170 21.88 -0.24 -7.26
N LEU A 171 20.69 -0.86 -7.21
CA LEU A 171 19.53 -0.43 -8.00
C LEU A 171 19.16 1.03 -7.68
N ILE A 172 19.10 1.39 -6.39
CA ILE A 172 18.80 2.77 -5.99
C ILE A 172 19.87 3.73 -6.52
N ALA A 173 21.16 3.40 -6.36
CA ALA A 173 22.26 4.23 -6.82
C ALA A 173 22.24 4.45 -8.34
N ARG A 174 21.90 3.41 -9.13
CA ARG A 174 21.79 3.49 -10.59
C ARG A 174 20.64 4.38 -11.03
N ILE A 175 19.51 4.32 -10.35
CA ILE A 175 18.31 5.06 -10.75
C ILE A 175 18.42 6.53 -10.39
N ALA A 176 18.97 6.80 -9.21
CA ALA A 176 19.28 8.16 -8.81
C ALA A 176 20.27 8.84 -9.77
N SER A 177 21.23 8.10 -10.33
CA SER A 177 22.24 8.63 -11.26
C SER A 177 21.77 8.71 -12.72
N ALA A 178 21.04 7.70 -13.22
CA ALA A 178 20.66 7.60 -14.63
C ALA A 178 19.32 8.28 -14.95
N HIS A 179 18.32 8.14 -14.07
CA HIS A 179 16.93 8.54 -14.32
C HIS A 179 16.48 9.70 -13.42
N GLY A 180 17.29 10.10 -12.43
CA GLY A 180 16.92 11.13 -11.45
C GLY A 180 15.69 10.75 -10.61
N GLY A 181 15.43 9.46 -10.48
CA GLY A 181 14.27 8.91 -9.78
C GLY A 181 14.45 8.86 -8.27
N TYR A 182 13.32 8.74 -7.56
CA TYR A 182 13.29 8.61 -6.10
C TYR A 182 13.09 7.15 -5.70
N SER A 183 13.46 6.80 -4.47
CA SER A 183 13.23 5.47 -3.92
C SER A 183 12.54 5.53 -2.56
N VAL A 184 11.66 4.57 -2.29
CA VAL A 184 11.02 4.39 -1.00
C VAL A 184 11.25 2.95 -0.54
N PHE A 185 11.76 2.77 0.67
CA PHE A 185 12.01 1.47 1.27
C PHE A 185 10.98 1.18 2.36
N ALA A 186 10.29 0.05 2.25
CA ALA A 186 9.33 -0.45 3.22
C ALA A 186 9.90 -1.71 3.90
N GLY A 187 10.37 -1.55 5.14
CA GLY A 187 10.84 -2.63 5.99
C GLY A 187 9.69 -3.26 6.78
N VAL A 188 8.99 -4.21 6.18
CA VAL A 188 7.86 -4.94 6.76
C VAL A 188 8.35 -6.12 7.60
N GLY A 189 8.19 -6.03 8.93
CA GLY A 189 8.60 -7.07 9.85
C GLY A 189 10.10 -7.35 9.79
N GLU A 190 10.89 -6.30 9.51
CA GLU A 190 12.35 -6.40 9.46
C GLU A 190 12.96 -6.44 10.85
N ARG A 191 14.11 -7.09 10.96
CA ARG A 191 14.88 -7.06 12.21
C ARG A 191 15.49 -5.67 12.37
N THR A 192 15.46 -5.13 13.59
CA THR A 192 16.05 -3.83 13.91
C THR A 192 17.53 -3.76 13.53
N ARG A 193 18.28 -4.86 13.69
CA ARG A 193 19.69 -4.94 13.24
C ARG A 193 19.81 -4.80 11.71
N GLU A 194 19.00 -5.55 10.95
CA GLU A 194 19.05 -5.56 9.48
C GLU A 194 18.63 -4.20 8.91
N GLY A 195 17.63 -3.55 9.50
CA GLY A 195 17.24 -2.18 9.15
C GLY A 195 18.30 -1.13 9.48
N ASN A 196 18.97 -1.25 10.64
CA ASN A 196 20.07 -0.35 11.00
C ASN A 196 21.28 -0.52 10.08
N ASP A 197 21.67 -1.76 9.79
CA ASP A 197 22.79 -2.05 8.88
C ASP A 197 22.50 -1.46 7.49
N LEU A 198 21.28 -1.63 6.97
CA LEU A 198 20.84 -1.02 5.72
C LEU A 198 20.90 0.52 5.76
N TRP A 199 20.44 1.12 6.86
CA TRP A 199 20.43 2.57 7.02
C TRP A 199 21.84 3.16 7.07
N LEU A 200 22.80 2.46 7.68
CA LEU A 200 24.22 2.84 7.67
C LEU A 200 24.84 2.63 6.28
N GLU A 201 24.58 1.49 5.64
CA GLU A 201 25.09 1.20 4.29
C GLU A 201 24.61 2.25 3.27
N MET A 202 23.35 2.69 3.34
CA MET A 202 22.82 3.74 2.48
C MET A 202 23.43 5.13 2.75
N GLN A 203 23.95 5.39 3.96
CA GLN A 203 24.67 6.62 4.28
C GLN A 203 26.09 6.60 3.70
N GLU A 204 26.75 5.45 3.76
CA GLU A 204 28.11 5.26 3.27
C GLU A 204 28.16 5.14 1.73
N THR A 205 27.14 4.54 1.12
CA THR A 205 27.09 4.31 -0.32
C THR A 205 26.86 5.62 -1.07
N LYS A 206 27.83 5.97 -1.92
CA LYS A 206 27.78 7.17 -2.77
C LYS A 206 27.22 6.88 -4.15
N ILE A 207 26.47 7.83 -4.68
CA ILE A 207 25.90 7.80 -6.02
C ILE A 207 26.98 8.26 -7.02
N GLY A 208 27.74 7.31 -7.55
CA GLY A 208 28.81 7.57 -8.52
C GLY A 208 29.82 8.63 -8.01
N ASN A 209 30.17 9.59 -8.88
CA ASN A 209 31.12 10.66 -8.56
C ASN A 209 30.45 11.97 -8.09
N THR A 210 29.12 11.97 -7.85
CA THR A 210 28.37 13.20 -7.52
C THR A 210 28.51 13.65 -6.07
N GLY A 211 29.12 12.82 -5.22
CA GLY A 211 29.31 13.11 -3.79
C GLY A 211 28.05 12.97 -2.93
N ARG A 212 26.88 12.68 -3.53
CA ARG A 212 25.62 12.43 -2.83
C ARG A 212 25.54 10.98 -2.35
N SER A 213 24.96 10.77 -1.17
CA SER A 213 24.71 9.42 -0.65
C SER A 213 23.35 8.89 -1.11
N VAL A 214 23.22 7.57 -1.21
CA VAL A 214 21.99 6.87 -1.61
C VAL A 214 20.81 7.23 -0.70
N ILE A 215 21.08 7.43 0.59
CA ILE A 215 20.06 7.84 1.56
C ILE A 215 19.36 9.16 1.18
N GLU A 216 20.05 10.11 0.54
CA GLU A 216 19.47 11.41 0.19
C GLU A 216 18.38 11.33 -0.89
N GLN A 217 18.29 10.21 -1.60
CA GLN A 217 17.27 9.94 -2.61
C GLN A 217 16.27 8.88 -2.16
N THR A 218 16.37 8.44 -0.89
CA THR A 218 15.57 7.33 -0.35
C THR A 218 14.79 7.75 0.88
N ALA A 219 13.47 7.54 0.88
CA ALA A 219 12.67 7.60 2.12
C ALA A 219 12.53 6.18 2.69
N MET A 220 12.71 6.00 4.00
CA MET A 220 12.64 4.68 4.64
C MET A 220 11.48 4.62 5.62
N VAL A 221 10.65 3.59 5.55
CA VAL A 221 9.56 3.33 6.49
C VAL A 221 9.74 1.93 7.07
N PHE A 222 9.85 1.83 8.38
CA PHE A 222 10.03 0.56 9.07
C PHE A 222 8.83 0.22 9.94
N GLY A 223 8.46 -1.06 9.89
CA GLY A 223 7.53 -1.70 10.79
C GLY A 223 8.24 -2.90 11.37
N GLN A 224 8.90 -2.72 12.51
CA GLN A 224 9.86 -3.69 13.04
C GLN A 224 9.18 -4.98 13.56
N MET A 225 9.94 -6.06 13.73
CA MET A 225 9.41 -7.32 14.27
C MET A 225 8.83 -7.22 15.70
N ASN A 226 9.31 -6.26 16.50
CA ASN A 226 8.82 -6.01 17.86
C ASN A 226 7.49 -5.23 17.88
N GLU A 227 7.07 -4.67 16.75
CA GLU A 227 5.81 -3.93 16.64
C GLU A 227 4.60 -4.87 16.50
N PRO A 228 3.41 -4.42 16.94
CA PRO A 228 2.20 -5.23 16.83
C PRO A 228 1.91 -5.59 15.36
N PRO A 229 1.17 -6.70 15.13
CA PRO A 229 0.85 -7.13 13.77
C PRO A 229 0.06 -6.08 12.97
N GLY A 230 -0.70 -5.21 13.63
CA GLY A 230 -1.37 -4.08 12.98
C GLY A 230 -0.40 -3.11 12.31
N ALA A 231 0.68 -2.74 13.00
CA ALA A 231 1.72 -1.86 12.47
C ALA A 231 2.43 -2.50 11.27
N ARG A 232 2.82 -3.78 11.41
CA ARG A 232 3.45 -4.56 10.32
C ARG A 232 2.56 -4.68 9.09
N LEU A 233 1.25 -4.82 9.27
CA LEU A 233 0.30 -4.91 8.16
C LEU A 233 0.13 -3.56 7.42
N ARG A 234 0.31 -2.43 8.10
CA ARG A 234 0.07 -1.09 7.52
C ARG A 234 1.32 -0.38 7.02
N VAL A 235 2.52 -0.76 7.47
CA VAL A 235 3.76 -0.09 7.07
C VAL A 235 3.98 -0.08 5.54
N ALA A 236 3.59 -1.15 4.85
CA ALA A 236 3.71 -1.21 3.39
C ALA A 236 2.82 -0.17 2.69
N LEU A 237 1.64 0.13 3.24
CA LEU A 237 0.73 1.17 2.73
C LEU A 237 1.25 2.58 3.04
N SER A 238 1.86 2.77 4.20
CA SER A 238 2.54 4.03 4.57
C SER A 238 3.67 4.36 3.57
N ALA A 239 4.51 3.37 3.26
CA ALA A 239 5.56 3.52 2.25
C ALA A 239 5.00 3.73 0.84
N LEU A 240 3.96 2.97 0.46
CA LEU A 240 3.29 3.14 -0.82
C LEU A 240 2.75 4.57 -0.98
N THR A 241 2.16 5.14 0.06
CA THR A 241 1.62 6.51 0.02
C THR A 241 2.71 7.56 -0.22
N MET A 242 3.90 7.39 0.37
CA MET A 242 5.05 8.25 0.08
C MET A 242 5.52 8.08 -1.38
N ALA A 243 5.54 6.85 -1.89
CA ALA A 243 5.89 6.56 -3.28
C ALA A 243 4.88 7.14 -4.28
N GLU A 244 3.58 7.06 -3.97
CA GLU A 244 2.51 7.66 -4.78
C GLU A 244 2.65 9.17 -4.86
N TRP A 245 3.06 9.85 -3.78
CA TRP A 245 3.31 11.30 -3.85
C TRP A 245 4.45 11.63 -4.82
N PHE A 246 5.55 10.85 -4.82
CA PHE A 246 6.63 11.08 -5.78
C PHE A 246 6.16 10.85 -7.22
N ARG A 247 5.40 9.77 -7.46
CA ARG A 247 4.81 9.48 -8.77
C ARG A 247 3.87 10.59 -9.24
N ASP A 248 2.90 10.98 -8.42
CA ASP A 248 1.81 11.87 -8.83
C ASP A 248 2.24 13.35 -8.86
N SER A 249 3.06 13.78 -7.88
CA SER A 249 3.43 15.20 -7.72
C SER A 249 4.69 15.58 -8.48
N THR A 250 5.70 14.70 -8.54
CA THR A 250 6.95 14.99 -9.25
C THR A 250 6.99 14.41 -10.66
N GLY A 251 6.19 13.37 -10.94
CA GLY A 251 6.20 12.69 -12.23
C GLY A 251 7.51 11.94 -12.53
N ALA A 252 8.35 11.72 -11.51
CA ALA A 252 9.60 11.00 -11.63
C ALA A 252 9.37 9.50 -11.44
N ASP A 253 10.16 8.69 -12.16
CA ASP A 253 10.22 7.25 -11.95
C ASP A 253 10.58 6.97 -10.48
N THR A 254 9.78 6.15 -9.80
CA THR A 254 9.91 5.94 -8.36
C THR A 254 10.02 4.46 -8.06
N LEU A 255 11.08 4.03 -7.37
CA LEU A 255 11.14 2.66 -6.87
C LEU A 255 10.48 2.53 -5.51
N LEU A 256 9.66 1.51 -5.34
CA LEU A 256 9.21 1.07 -4.03
C LEU A 256 9.87 -0.28 -3.73
N PHE A 257 10.51 -0.42 -2.58
CA PHE A 257 11.06 -1.69 -2.13
C PHE A 257 10.24 -2.20 -0.96
N VAL A 258 9.83 -3.46 -1.00
CA VAL A 258 9.08 -4.09 0.09
C VAL A 258 9.84 -5.32 0.55
N ASP A 259 10.57 -5.19 1.66
CA ASP A 259 11.18 -6.32 2.36
C ASP A 259 10.56 -6.44 3.75
N ASN A 260 9.76 -7.46 4.07
CA ASN A 260 9.43 -8.64 3.29
C ASN A 260 7.92 -8.78 3.04
N ILE A 261 7.50 -8.99 1.80
CA ILE A 261 6.06 -9.17 1.49
C ILE A 261 5.46 -10.41 2.20
N PHE A 262 6.26 -11.42 2.49
CA PHE A 262 5.79 -12.58 3.24
C PHE A 262 5.42 -12.18 4.67
N ARG A 263 6.17 -11.25 5.28
CA ARG A 263 5.87 -10.72 6.62
C ARG A 263 4.60 -9.86 6.62
N PHE A 264 4.30 -9.17 5.52
CA PHE A 264 2.99 -8.52 5.33
C PHE A 264 1.85 -9.54 5.40
N SER A 265 1.94 -10.63 4.63
CA SER A 265 0.92 -11.70 4.64
C SER A 265 0.81 -12.38 6.00
N GLN A 266 1.93 -12.61 6.68
CA GLN A 266 1.95 -13.18 8.03
C GLN A 266 1.24 -12.25 9.04
N ALA A 267 1.54 -10.95 9.00
CA ALA A 267 0.88 -9.97 9.85
C ALA A 267 -0.64 -9.93 9.58
N GLY A 268 -1.06 -10.07 8.31
CA GLY A 268 -2.47 -10.18 7.94
C GLY A 268 -3.15 -11.43 8.51
N SER A 269 -2.48 -12.59 8.51
CA SER A 269 -2.98 -13.81 9.17
C SER A 269 -3.15 -13.60 10.69
N GLU A 270 -2.16 -12.98 11.36
CA GLU A 270 -2.22 -12.67 12.79
C GLU A 270 -3.39 -11.71 13.11
N VAL A 271 -3.56 -10.62 12.34
CA VAL A 271 -4.67 -9.67 12.50
C VAL A 271 -6.01 -10.36 12.25
N SER A 272 -6.12 -11.19 11.22
CA SER A 272 -7.35 -11.91 10.89
C SER A 272 -7.78 -12.87 12.00
N ALA A 273 -6.83 -13.54 12.65
CA ALA A 273 -7.09 -14.41 13.79
C ALA A 273 -7.61 -13.61 15.00
N LEU A 274 -7.03 -12.43 15.27
CA LEU A 274 -7.48 -11.54 16.35
C LEU A 274 -8.89 -10.98 16.10
N LEU A 275 -9.25 -10.76 14.84
CA LEU A 275 -10.61 -10.36 14.46
C LEU A 275 -11.63 -11.50 14.56
N GLY A 276 -11.20 -12.74 14.83
CA GLY A 276 -12.06 -13.91 14.93
C GLY A 276 -12.55 -14.42 13.57
N ARG A 277 -11.84 -14.10 12.49
CA ARG A 277 -12.15 -14.63 11.15
C ARG A 277 -11.66 -16.08 11.07
N MET A 278 -12.46 -16.95 10.45
CA MET A 278 -12.03 -18.33 10.19
C MET A 278 -10.83 -18.34 9.24
N PRO A 279 -9.75 -19.08 9.57
CA PRO A 279 -8.59 -19.19 8.70
C PRO A 279 -8.94 -19.94 7.42
N SER A 280 -8.27 -19.57 6.34
CA SER A 280 -8.32 -20.23 5.03
C SER A 280 -7.20 -21.29 4.92
N ALA A 281 -6.87 -21.70 3.69
CA ALA A 281 -5.81 -22.66 3.41
C ALA A 281 -4.49 -22.29 4.11
N VAL A 282 -3.84 -23.29 4.71
CA VAL A 282 -2.51 -23.17 5.35
C VAL A 282 -2.46 -22.13 6.50
N GLY A 283 -3.61 -21.70 7.02
CA GLY A 283 -3.68 -20.73 8.13
C GLY A 283 -3.62 -19.25 7.70
N TYR A 284 -3.69 -18.96 6.40
CA TYR A 284 -3.81 -17.58 5.91
C TYR A 284 -5.19 -17.00 6.15
N GLN A 285 -5.27 -15.68 6.13
CA GLN A 285 -6.53 -14.95 6.19
C GLN A 285 -7.39 -15.21 4.94
N PRO A 286 -8.73 -15.25 5.07
CA PRO A 286 -9.63 -15.39 3.92
C PRO A 286 -9.56 -14.18 2.97
N THR A 287 -9.07 -13.04 3.46
CA THR A 287 -8.95 -11.76 2.72
C THR A 287 -7.61 -11.58 2.00
N LEU A 288 -6.75 -12.60 1.97
CA LEU A 288 -5.36 -12.47 1.48
C LEU A 288 -5.28 -11.90 0.05
N GLY A 289 -6.14 -12.37 -0.85
CA GLY A 289 -6.17 -11.90 -2.23
C GLY A 289 -6.58 -10.43 -2.36
N THR A 290 -7.47 -9.95 -1.48
CA THR A 290 -7.91 -8.56 -1.47
C THR A 290 -6.83 -7.65 -0.88
N GLU A 291 -6.25 -8.02 0.25
CA GLU A 291 -5.20 -7.22 0.93
C GLU A 291 -3.93 -7.09 0.08
N LEU A 292 -3.47 -8.19 -0.53
CA LEU A 292 -2.38 -8.13 -1.50
C LEU A 292 -2.78 -7.35 -2.76
N GLY A 293 -4.05 -7.44 -3.18
CA GLY A 293 -4.58 -6.66 -4.29
C GLY A 293 -4.56 -5.15 -4.02
N GLU A 294 -4.92 -4.72 -2.82
CA GLU A 294 -4.89 -3.33 -2.39
C GLU A 294 -3.47 -2.77 -2.36
N LEU A 295 -2.49 -3.56 -1.94
CA LEU A 295 -1.08 -3.16 -2.00
C LEU A 295 -0.53 -3.14 -3.44
N HIS A 296 -0.86 -4.14 -4.25
CA HIS A 296 -0.23 -4.31 -5.56
C HIS A 296 -0.86 -3.48 -6.67
N LYS A 297 -2.18 -3.22 -6.64
CA LYS A 297 -2.87 -2.52 -7.74
C LYS A 297 -2.39 -1.07 -7.94
N PRO A 298 -2.12 -0.29 -6.88
CA PRO A 298 -1.64 1.08 -7.05
C PRO A 298 -0.22 1.18 -7.62
N CYS A 299 0.59 0.11 -7.53
CA CYS A 299 1.92 0.01 -8.14
C CYS A 299 1.88 -0.20 -9.68
N THR A 300 0.94 0.43 -10.38
CA THR A 300 0.80 0.30 -11.84
C THR A 300 0.97 1.67 -12.48
N PHE A 301 1.61 1.72 -13.66
CA PHE A 301 1.95 2.97 -14.36
C PHE A 301 0.72 3.68 -14.94
N PRO A 302 0.39 4.90 -14.48
CA PRO A 302 -0.59 5.73 -15.15
C PRO A 302 0.00 6.46 -16.36
N PRO A 303 -0.76 6.67 -17.45
CA PRO A 303 -0.28 7.44 -18.58
C PRO A 303 0.00 8.87 -18.09
N THR A 304 1.16 9.42 -18.48
CA THR A 304 1.57 10.79 -18.18
C THR A 304 0.74 11.80 -19.00
N THR A 305 -0.57 11.81 -18.82
CA THR A 305 -1.43 12.92 -19.25
C THR A 305 -1.67 13.77 -18.01
N ARG A 306 -0.95 14.89 -17.90
CA ARG A 306 -1.34 15.95 -16.97
C ARG A 306 -2.84 16.20 -17.17
N PRO A 307 -3.69 16.21 -16.13
CA PRO A 307 -4.92 16.98 -16.24
C PRO A 307 -4.46 18.41 -16.52
N THR A 308 -4.71 18.88 -17.73
CA THR A 308 -4.59 20.30 -18.06
C THR A 308 -5.39 21.02 -16.98
N PRO A 309 -4.83 22.02 -16.27
CA PRO A 309 -5.63 22.78 -15.33
C PRO A 309 -6.80 23.37 -16.13
N LEU A 310 -8.03 22.95 -15.80
CA LEU A 310 -9.21 23.68 -16.24
C LEU A 310 -8.95 25.15 -15.97
N PRO A 311 -9.01 26.04 -16.98
CA PRO A 311 -8.79 27.45 -16.74
C PRO A 311 -9.81 27.91 -15.70
N ARG A 312 -9.33 28.33 -14.53
CA ARG A 312 -10.18 28.98 -13.52
C ARG A 312 -10.87 30.15 -14.22
N PRO A 313 -12.19 30.32 -14.09
CA PRO A 313 -12.85 31.49 -14.64
C PRO A 313 -12.27 32.70 -13.90
N ARG A 314 -11.47 33.51 -14.61
CA ARG A 314 -11.12 34.84 -14.14
C ARG A 314 -12.43 35.63 -14.11
N SER A 315 -12.91 35.93 -12.91
CA SER A 315 -13.68 37.14 -12.69
C SER A 315 -12.80 38.29 -13.15
N ASP A 316 -13.21 38.95 -14.23
CA ASP A 316 -13.39 40.40 -14.26
C ASP A 316 -13.84 40.80 -15.68
N THR A 317 -15.07 41.33 -15.69
CA THR A 317 -15.60 42.41 -16.54
C THR A 317 -14.88 42.68 -17.86
N TRP A 318 -15.61 42.57 -18.98
CA TRP A 318 -15.94 43.66 -19.91
C TRP A 318 -16.60 43.03 -21.15
N THR A 319 -17.90 43.26 -21.32
CA THR A 319 -18.52 43.23 -22.65
C THR A 319 -18.37 44.62 -23.26
N PRO A 320 -18.25 44.72 -24.59
CA PRO A 320 -19.42 45.25 -25.29
C PRO A 320 -19.70 44.56 -26.64
N SER A 321 -20.98 44.19 -26.79
CA SER A 321 -21.85 44.37 -27.96
C SER A 321 -21.43 43.93 -29.37
N SER A 322 -22.42 43.25 -30.00
CA SER A 322 -22.80 43.33 -31.43
C SER A 322 -21.90 42.55 -32.41
N THR A 323 -22.36 41.86 -33.47
CA THR A 323 -23.65 41.85 -34.18
C THR A 323 -23.70 40.62 -35.10
N SER A 324 -24.91 40.09 -35.30
CA SER A 324 -25.50 39.56 -36.54
C SER A 324 -24.81 38.49 -37.42
N ASN A 325 -25.63 37.49 -37.72
CA ASN A 325 -25.95 36.92 -39.05
C ASN A 325 -25.23 35.66 -39.58
N ALA A 326 -26.06 34.61 -39.68
CA ALA A 326 -26.28 33.76 -40.86
C ALA A 326 -25.14 32.77 -41.23
N ARG A 327 -25.36 31.47 -41.48
CA ARG A 327 -26.38 30.82 -42.33
C ARG A 327 -26.31 29.30 -42.10
N LEU A 328 -27.46 28.64 -42.10
CA LEU A 328 -27.61 27.22 -42.42
C LEU A 328 -27.29 26.96 -43.91
N PRO A 329 -27.04 25.69 -44.29
CA PRO A 329 -27.91 25.11 -45.31
C PRO A 329 -28.40 23.68 -44.98
N ARG A 330 -29.70 23.47 -45.24
CA ARG A 330 -30.36 22.20 -45.63
C ARG A 330 -30.07 21.96 -47.13
N LYS A 331 -30.17 20.81 -47.81
CA LYS A 331 -30.73 19.44 -47.64
C LYS A 331 -30.33 18.64 -48.92
N ALA A 332 -30.26 17.30 -48.86
CA ALA A 332 -30.71 16.30 -49.87
C ALA A 332 -29.93 14.98 -49.65
N SER A 333 -30.48 13.97 -48.95
CA SER A 333 -31.33 12.86 -49.42
C SER A 333 -30.63 11.78 -50.27
N THR A 334 -30.36 10.63 -49.66
CA THR A 334 -30.62 9.27 -50.20
C THR A 334 -30.40 8.24 -49.08
N ARG A 335 -31.39 7.38 -48.82
CA ARG A 335 -31.28 6.14 -48.02
C ARG A 335 -30.78 5.00 -48.93
N PRO A 336 -30.18 3.93 -48.36
CA PRO A 336 -30.96 2.70 -48.25
C PRO A 336 -30.82 1.98 -46.91
N SER A 337 -31.86 1.22 -46.62
CA SER A 337 -32.11 0.31 -45.50
C SER A 337 -31.33 -1.01 -45.61
N ILE A 338 -30.81 -1.54 -44.49
CA ILE A 338 -30.45 -2.96 -44.37
C ILE A 338 -31.14 -3.57 -43.14
N HIS A 339 -31.75 -4.72 -43.43
CA HIS A 339 -32.64 -5.56 -42.63
C HIS A 339 -31.82 -6.56 -41.80
N TRP A 340 -32.20 -6.78 -40.54
CA TRP A 340 -31.70 -7.90 -39.71
C TRP A 340 -32.77 -9.01 -39.69
N PRO A 341 -32.45 -10.28 -40.00
CA PRO A 341 -33.35 -11.40 -39.72
C PRO A 341 -33.13 -11.97 -38.32
N ARG A 342 -34.25 -12.27 -37.63
CA ARG A 342 -34.33 -13.07 -36.40
C ARG A 342 -34.53 -14.56 -36.73
N ARG A 343 -33.86 -15.42 -35.93
CA ARG A 343 -34.14 -16.80 -35.42
C ARG A 343 -34.95 -17.83 -36.25
N PRO A 344 -34.71 -19.13 -36.00
CA PRO A 344 -35.68 -19.84 -35.14
C PRO A 344 -35.07 -20.83 -34.13
N GLU A 345 -35.90 -21.15 -33.13
CA GLU A 345 -35.76 -22.21 -32.11
C GLU A 345 -35.99 -23.61 -32.71
N SER A 346 -35.42 -24.65 -32.09
CA SER A 346 -36.16 -25.90 -31.82
C SER A 346 -35.45 -26.80 -30.81
N SER A 347 -36.24 -27.25 -29.85
CA SER A 347 -36.02 -28.27 -28.81
C SER A 347 -35.66 -29.67 -29.33
N THR A 348 -34.93 -30.50 -28.56
CA THR A 348 -35.45 -31.77 -27.96
C THR A 348 -34.43 -32.57 -27.12
N ARG A 349 -34.95 -33.09 -25.99
CA ARG A 349 -34.73 -34.39 -25.29
C ARG A 349 -33.41 -34.74 -24.53
N ARG A 350 -33.60 -34.81 -23.19
CA ARG A 350 -33.29 -35.89 -22.21
C ARG A 350 -32.23 -36.96 -22.57
N SER A 351 -31.28 -37.18 -21.64
CA SER A 351 -31.12 -38.47 -20.93
C SER A 351 -30.19 -38.37 -19.71
N SER A 352 -30.56 -39.15 -18.69
CA SER A 352 -29.99 -39.38 -17.36
C SER A 352 -28.76 -40.31 -17.31
N ALA A 353 -28.12 -40.37 -16.12
CA ALA A 353 -27.27 -41.43 -15.51
C ALA A 353 -25.83 -40.91 -15.20
N SER A 354 -25.45 -40.67 -13.93
CA SER A 354 -25.01 -41.63 -12.89
C SER A 354 -23.82 -42.50 -13.31
N GLY A 355 -22.67 -42.38 -12.63
CA GLY A 355 -21.56 -43.30 -12.82
C GLY A 355 -20.24 -42.87 -12.17
N THR A 356 -20.07 -43.26 -10.91
CA THR A 356 -18.83 -43.37 -10.15
C THR A 356 -17.68 -44.07 -10.89
N THR A 357 -16.45 -43.57 -10.75
CA THR A 357 -15.25 -44.38 -10.49
C THR A 357 -14.18 -43.56 -9.77
N LYS A 358 -13.62 -44.19 -8.75
CA LYS A 358 -12.59 -43.69 -7.81
C LYS A 358 -11.21 -44.26 -8.24
N PRO A 359 -10.10 -44.08 -7.48
CA PRO A 359 -8.80 -43.60 -7.96
C PRO A 359 -7.77 -44.73 -8.18
N LEU A 360 -6.60 -44.38 -8.73
CA LEU A 360 -5.42 -45.25 -8.72
C LEU A 360 -4.29 -44.65 -7.88
N ALA A 361 -3.90 -45.47 -6.90
CA ALA A 361 -2.86 -45.34 -5.89
C ALA A 361 -1.45 -45.28 -6.53
N ALA A 362 -0.55 -44.43 -6.02
CA ALA A 362 0.47 -44.71 -5.00
C ALA A 362 1.79 -45.26 -5.54
N CYS A 363 2.87 -44.52 -5.25
CA CYS A 363 4.18 -45.10 -4.99
C CYS A 363 4.73 -44.44 -3.72
N ASN A 364 4.81 -45.24 -2.65
CA ASN A 364 5.50 -44.95 -1.41
C ASN A 364 7.02 -45.03 -1.63
N GLY A 365 7.75 -44.11 -1.00
CA GLY A 365 9.19 -44.17 -0.82
C GLY A 365 9.58 -43.33 0.39
N SER A 366 9.57 -43.96 1.57
CA SER A 366 10.00 -43.39 2.84
C SER A 366 11.52 -43.16 2.87
N CYS A 367 11.94 -41.94 3.20
CA CYS A 367 13.24 -41.69 3.82
C CYS A 367 13.09 -40.59 4.88
N SER A 368 13.15 -41.01 6.13
CA SER A 368 13.30 -40.16 7.31
C SER A 368 14.74 -39.62 7.36
N ALA A 369 14.90 -38.31 7.26
CA ALA A 369 16.10 -37.61 7.72
C ALA A 369 15.71 -36.22 8.24
N THR A 370 15.81 -36.08 9.55
CA THR A 370 15.81 -34.84 10.32
C THR A 370 16.87 -33.89 9.76
N ALA A 371 16.47 -32.77 9.17
CA ALA A 371 17.35 -31.65 8.89
C ALA A 371 16.58 -30.33 8.87
N ASN A 372 16.98 -29.42 9.76
CA ASN A 372 16.54 -28.03 9.87
C ASN A 372 16.49 -27.32 8.51
N CYS A 373 15.30 -27.06 7.99
CA CYS A 373 15.11 -26.16 6.86
C CYS A 373 14.85 -24.74 7.40
N LYS A 374 15.91 -23.93 7.46
CA LYS A 374 15.81 -22.48 7.71
C LYS A 374 15.03 -21.86 6.55
N THR A 375 13.96 -21.14 6.90
CA THR A 375 13.05 -20.46 5.98
C THR A 375 13.79 -19.43 5.11
N SER A 376 13.80 -19.66 3.79
CA SER A 376 14.13 -18.65 2.79
C SER A 376 12.97 -17.65 2.69
N SER A 377 13.27 -16.35 2.70
CA SER A 377 12.27 -15.27 2.73
C SER A 377 12.36 -14.45 1.42
N PRO A 378 11.27 -14.22 0.66
CA PRO A 378 11.32 -13.50 -0.62
C PRO A 378 11.23 -11.97 -0.44
N SER A 379 12.17 -11.17 -0.96
CA SER A 379 12.07 -9.70 -0.93
C SER A 379 11.60 -9.21 -2.31
N TRP A 380 10.89 -8.09 -2.42
CA TRP A 380 10.37 -7.60 -3.72
C TRP A 380 10.84 -6.17 -3.98
N ALA A 381 11.29 -5.93 -5.21
CA ALA A 381 11.71 -4.63 -5.69
C ALA A 381 10.72 -4.19 -6.77
N TRP A 382 10.08 -3.04 -6.57
CA TRP A 382 9.06 -2.52 -7.48
C TRP A 382 9.62 -1.34 -8.26
N THR A 383 9.49 -1.40 -9.57
CA THR A 383 9.73 -0.28 -10.49
C THR A 383 8.40 0.36 -10.84
N ASN A 384 7.99 1.41 -10.11
CA ASN A 384 6.81 2.20 -10.48
C ASN A 384 7.16 3.20 -11.56
#